data_AF-A0A7W3JIS5-F1
#
_entry.id   AF-A0A7W3JIS5-F1
#
_cell.length_a   1.000
_cell.length_b   1.000
_cell.length_c   1.000
_cell.angle_alpha   90.00
_cell.angle_beta   90.00
_cell.angle_gamma   90.00
#
_symmetry.space_group_name_H-M   'P 1'
#
loop_
_entity.id
_entity.type
_entity.pdbx_description
1 polymer ?
#
loop_
_entity_poly.entity_id
_entity_poly.type
_entity_poly.pdbx_seq_one_letter_code
_entity_poly.pdbx_strand_id
1 'polypeptide(L)'
;MNTGERTPISARTVLLFAAVGVVAAVLGLVPWLITGMRLPLQNLWAEPVVAPDGVTAAPESMPIALLPFSQYALTFTATLLIAGAAVAGLAARLLRARARRGAVVAVLAGVVLTQLVALLQSALTAAAGLQDRLESVVYLAAATTAGVVAIVMGAVVVVLIARAPAGAAVVGLSIGALAIVQWAQGLVYPIFSLVTQASPAIDAVLVWLPAVLVAAAIVWAGVSTVGRVIGALVSLLALWSGPAAITAISSAAGTRVYAGYPFEMAEVVGQIFRAALLSPATWRAVVAAAVIAAVGLTLRGPVLRRLGGASPH
;
A
#
# COMPACT_ATOMS: atom_id res chain seq x y z
N MET A 1 -5.28 -41.77 1.40
CA MET A 1 -4.39 -40.91 0.60
C MET A 1 -5.08 -40.65 -0.73
N ASN A 2 -5.75 -39.51 -0.89
CA ASN A 2 -6.49 -39.19 -2.11
C ASN A 2 -5.59 -38.30 -2.97
N THR A 3 -4.89 -38.89 -3.93
CA THR A 3 -4.12 -38.15 -4.95
C THR A 3 -5.10 -37.50 -5.90
N GLY A 4 -5.78 -36.45 -5.43
CA GLY A 4 -6.68 -35.64 -6.24
C GLY A 4 -5.88 -35.07 -7.40
N GLU A 5 -6.09 -35.64 -8.58
CA GLU A 5 -5.67 -35.08 -9.86
C GLU A 5 -6.22 -33.66 -9.94
N ARG A 6 -5.39 -32.66 -9.62
CA ARG A 6 -5.83 -31.28 -9.84
C ARG A 6 -5.79 -31.05 -11.34
N THR A 7 -6.97 -31.00 -11.94
CA THR A 7 -7.18 -30.70 -13.36
C THR A 7 -6.30 -29.52 -13.80
N PRO A 8 -5.54 -29.67 -14.88
CA PRO A 8 -4.74 -28.57 -15.42
C PRO A 8 -5.68 -27.42 -15.79
N ILE A 9 -5.35 -26.22 -15.31
CA ILE A 9 -6.11 -25.01 -15.62
C ILE A 9 -5.99 -24.70 -17.11
N SER A 10 -7.10 -24.29 -17.74
CA SER A 10 -7.06 -23.81 -19.12
C SER A 10 -6.27 -22.50 -19.21
N ALA A 11 -5.60 -22.26 -20.35
CA ALA A 11 -4.88 -21.01 -20.60
C ALA A 11 -5.76 -19.78 -20.39
N ARG A 12 -7.04 -19.85 -20.79
CA ARG A 12 -8.04 -18.80 -20.54
C ARG A 12 -8.19 -18.48 -19.05
N THR A 13 -8.19 -19.49 -18.19
CA THR A 13 -8.28 -19.29 -16.74
C THR A 13 -7.04 -18.60 -16.19
N VAL A 14 -5.85 -18.95 -16.69
CA VAL A 14 -4.60 -18.27 -16.32
C VAL A 14 -4.66 -16.80 -16.71
N LEU A 15 -5.05 -16.51 -17.95
CA LEU A 15 -5.16 -15.15 -18.47
C LEU A 15 -6.17 -14.32 -17.68
N LEU A 16 -7.32 -14.89 -17.30
CA LEU A 16 -8.31 -14.20 -16.48
C LEU A 16 -7.75 -13.81 -15.10
N PHE A 17 -7.03 -14.72 -14.44
CA PHE A 17 -6.41 -14.41 -13.15
C PHE A 17 -5.24 -13.42 -13.28
N ALA A 18 -4.46 -13.49 -14.36
CA ALA A 18 -3.46 -12.48 -14.66
C ALA A 18 -4.11 -11.09 -14.87
N ALA A 19 -5.22 -11.02 -15.61
CA ALA A 19 -5.98 -9.79 -15.81
C ALA A 19 -6.51 -9.21 -14.49
N VAL A 20 -6.97 -10.05 -13.54
CA VAL A 20 -7.32 -9.59 -12.19
C VAL A 20 -6.14 -8.91 -11.50
N GLY A 21 -4.93 -9.48 -11.62
CA GLY A 21 -3.71 -8.87 -11.09
C GLY A 21 -3.38 -7.53 -11.75
N VAL A 22 -3.46 -7.45 -13.08
CA VAL A 22 -3.23 -6.22 -13.85
C VAL A 22 -4.22 -5.13 -13.44
N VAL A 23 -5.52 -5.43 -13.43
CA VAL A 23 -6.57 -4.46 -13.08
C VAL A 23 -6.37 -3.96 -11.65
N ALA A 24 -6.07 -4.84 -10.69
CA ALA A 24 -5.82 -4.44 -9.32
C ALA A 24 -4.56 -3.57 -9.16
N ALA A 25 -3.49 -3.86 -9.89
CA ALA A 25 -2.30 -3.01 -9.92
C ALA A 25 -2.61 -1.62 -10.50
N VAL A 26 -3.37 -1.55 -11.60
CA VAL A 26 -3.82 -0.27 -12.18
C VAL A 26 -4.71 0.50 -11.19
N LEU A 27 -5.63 -0.17 -10.50
CA LEU A 27 -6.44 0.43 -9.44
C LEU A 27 -5.57 1.03 -8.32
N GLY A 28 -4.47 0.34 -7.96
CA GLY A 28 -3.47 0.84 -7.04
C GLY A 28 -2.85 2.18 -7.48
N LEU A 29 -2.69 2.40 -8.78
CA LEU A 29 -2.11 3.63 -9.34
C LEU A 29 -3.13 4.78 -9.48
N VAL A 30 -4.44 4.52 -9.39
CA VAL A 30 -5.50 5.51 -9.69
C VAL A 30 -5.29 6.88 -9.05
N PRO A 31 -4.95 7.02 -7.76
CA PRO A 31 -4.71 8.33 -7.14
C PRO A 31 -3.64 9.15 -7.84
N TRP A 32 -2.66 8.49 -8.46
CA TRP A 32 -1.65 9.15 -9.29
C TRP A 32 -2.14 9.38 -10.71
N LEU A 33 -2.83 8.40 -11.32
CA LEU A 33 -3.33 8.50 -12.69
C LEU A 33 -4.24 9.72 -12.89
N ILE A 34 -5.10 10.03 -11.92
CA ILE A 34 -6.04 11.16 -12.00
C ILE A 34 -5.37 12.53 -11.89
N THR A 35 -4.11 12.59 -11.45
CA THR A 35 -3.32 13.84 -11.40
C THR A 35 -2.72 14.23 -12.74
N GLY A 36 -2.85 13.38 -13.77
CA GLY A 36 -2.19 13.54 -15.06
C GLY A 36 -0.79 12.93 -15.14
N MET A 37 -0.33 12.28 -14.07
CA MET A 37 0.91 11.48 -14.03
C MET A 37 2.20 12.23 -14.39
N ARG A 38 2.23 13.56 -14.24
CA ARG A 38 3.42 14.35 -14.56
C ARG A 38 4.43 14.24 -13.43
N LEU A 39 5.70 14.00 -13.76
CA LEU A 39 6.73 13.95 -12.73
C LEU A 39 6.70 15.24 -11.88
N PRO A 40 6.79 15.12 -10.55
CA PRO A 40 6.93 16.29 -9.70
C PRO A 40 8.19 17.06 -10.07
N LEU A 41 8.16 18.39 -9.93
CA LEU A 41 9.31 19.22 -10.23
C LEU A 41 10.52 18.78 -9.38
N GLN A 42 11.66 18.54 -10.03
CA GLN A 42 12.88 18.06 -9.38
C GLN A 42 13.93 19.18 -9.39
N ASN A 43 14.59 19.41 -8.26
CA ASN A 43 15.71 20.35 -8.18
C ASN A 43 16.95 19.87 -8.96
N LEU A 44 16.95 18.62 -9.42
CA LEU A 44 18.04 17.96 -10.13
C LEU A 44 17.79 17.85 -11.64
N TRP A 45 16.73 18.48 -12.16
CA TRP A 45 16.41 18.45 -13.58
C TRP A 45 17.47 19.21 -14.40
N ALA A 46 17.85 18.68 -15.56
CA ALA A 46 18.95 19.22 -16.37
C ALA A 46 18.59 20.57 -16.99
N GLU A 47 17.44 20.63 -17.65
CA GLU A 47 16.96 21.83 -18.31
C GLU A 47 16.04 22.63 -17.36
N PRO A 48 16.14 23.97 -17.32
CA PRO A 48 15.18 24.80 -16.62
C PRO A 48 13.76 24.54 -17.14
N VAL A 49 12.88 24.06 -16.26
CA VAL A 49 11.47 23.80 -16.58
C VAL A 49 10.66 25.04 -16.21
N VAL A 50 10.70 26.03 -17.11
CA VAL A 50 10.07 27.35 -16.92
C VAL A 50 8.97 27.62 -17.95
N ALA A 51 7.98 28.42 -17.55
CA ALA A 51 6.90 28.87 -18.42
C ALA A 51 7.41 29.89 -19.46
N PRO A 52 6.59 30.30 -20.44
CA PRO A 52 6.99 31.26 -21.48
C PRO A 52 7.47 32.62 -20.95
N ASP A 53 7.17 32.95 -19.69
CA ASP A 53 7.65 34.15 -19.01
C ASP A 53 9.11 34.06 -18.54
N GLY A 54 9.74 32.89 -18.62
CA GLY A 54 11.13 32.64 -18.25
C GLY A 54 11.42 32.71 -16.74
N VAL A 55 10.40 32.89 -15.91
CA VAL A 55 10.56 33.12 -14.46
C VAL A 55 9.77 32.10 -13.64
N THR A 56 8.56 31.72 -14.08
CA THR A 56 7.72 30.80 -13.32
C THR A 56 8.03 29.34 -13.69
N ALA A 57 7.98 28.45 -12.71
CA ALA A 57 8.10 27.02 -12.98
C ALA A 57 6.91 26.54 -13.81
N ALA A 58 7.13 25.61 -14.75
CA ALA A 58 6.09 25.02 -15.60
C ALA A 58 5.88 23.52 -15.32
N PRO A 59 5.26 23.12 -14.19
CA PRO A 59 5.00 21.72 -13.85
C PRO A 59 4.27 20.94 -14.95
N GLU A 60 3.43 21.62 -15.74
CA GLU A 60 2.70 21.07 -16.88
C GLU A 60 3.59 20.70 -18.07
N SER A 61 4.88 21.04 -18.05
CA SER A 61 5.85 20.61 -19.05
C SER A 61 6.67 19.40 -18.59
N MET A 62 6.54 18.98 -17.32
CA MET A 62 7.18 17.76 -16.84
C MET A 62 6.63 16.51 -17.56
N PRO A 63 7.50 15.54 -17.89
CA PRO A 63 7.11 14.35 -18.62
C PRO A 63 6.22 13.42 -17.78
N ILE A 64 5.48 12.55 -18.46
CA ILE A 64 4.59 11.58 -17.83
C ILE A 64 5.38 10.39 -17.29
N ALA A 65 5.15 10.04 -16.03
CA ALA A 65 5.67 8.85 -15.37
C ALA A 65 4.55 8.11 -14.63
N LEU A 66 4.53 6.79 -14.71
CA LEU A 66 3.48 5.95 -14.11
C LEU A 66 3.56 5.87 -12.58
N LEU A 67 4.67 6.28 -11.98
CA LEU A 67 4.87 6.42 -10.54
C LEU A 67 5.39 7.83 -10.20
N PRO A 68 4.99 8.40 -9.06
CA PRO A 68 5.42 9.72 -8.62
C PRO A 68 6.84 9.66 -8.07
N PHE A 69 7.84 9.57 -8.95
CA PHE A 69 9.25 9.61 -8.57
C PHE A 69 9.58 10.99 -7.98
N SER A 70 9.67 11.06 -6.65
CA SER A 70 10.11 12.21 -5.88
C SER A 70 10.54 11.76 -4.49
N GLN A 71 11.53 12.43 -3.90
CA GLN A 71 11.96 12.18 -2.51
C GLN A 71 10.79 12.32 -1.52
N TYR A 72 9.84 13.21 -1.83
CA TYR A 72 8.67 13.47 -1.00
C TYR A 72 7.50 12.50 -1.25
N ALA A 73 7.58 11.69 -2.31
CA ALA A 73 6.52 10.77 -2.71
C ALA A 73 6.91 9.30 -2.56
N LEU A 74 8.04 8.97 -1.91
CA LEU A 74 8.47 7.58 -1.71
C LEU A 74 7.42 6.74 -0.96
N THR A 75 6.92 7.27 0.15
CA THR A 75 5.85 6.63 0.93
C THR A 75 4.57 6.50 0.11
N PHE A 76 4.20 7.56 -0.62
CA PHE A 76 3.02 7.53 -1.48
C PHE A 76 3.16 6.46 -2.56
N THR A 77 4.30 6.40 -3.26
CA THR A 77 4.63 5.37 -4.25
C THR A 77 4.49 3.96 -3.67
N ALA A 78 5.05 3.72 -2.49
CA ALA A 78 4.93 2.42 -1.82
C ALA A 78 3.46 2.07 -1.54
N THR A 79 2.66 3.03 -1.10
CA THR A 79 1.23 2.81 -0.78
C THR A 79 0.39 2.52 -2.03
N LEU A 80 0.66 3.16 -3.17
CA LEU A 80 0.00 2.85 -4.45
C LEU A 80 0.22 1.38 -4.84
N LEU A 81 1.49 0.93 -4.75
CA LEU A 81 1.88 -0.43 -5.11
C LEU A 81 1.30 -1.46 -4.14
N ILE A 82 1.39 -1.21 -2.83
CA ILE A 82 0.90 -2.15 -1.81
C ILE A 82 -0.64 -2.20 -1.79
N ALA A 83 -1.34 -1.07 -1.98
CA ALA A 83 -2.80 -1.05 -2.04
C ALA A 83 -3.32 -1.85 -3.24
N GLY A 84 -2.76 -1.65 -4.45
CA GLY A 84 -3.12 -2.45 -5.62
C GLY A 84 -2.87 -3.95 -5.42
N ALA A 85 -1.75 -4.30 -4.79
CA ALA A 85 -1.43 -5.68 -4.43
C ALA A 85 -2.41 -6.27 -3.39
N ALA A 86 -2.84 -5.49 -2.39
CA ALA A 86 -3.83 -5.92 -1.41
C ALA A 86 -5.20 -6.19 -2.06
N VAL A 87 -5.64 -5.32 -2.98
CA VAL A 87 -6.86 -5.53 -3.78
C VAL A 87 -6.76 -6.82 -4.60
N ALA A 88 -5.61 -7.07 -5.25
CA ALA A 88 -5.38 -8.29 -6.01
C ALA A 88 -5.45 -9.55 -5.13
N GLY A 89 -4.81 -9.52 -3.95
CA GLY A 89 -4.84 -10.61 -2.98
C GLY A 89 -6.26 -10.91 -2.48
N LEU A 90 -7.03 -9.86 -2.18
CA LEU A 90 -8.43 -9.98 -1.75
C LEU A 90 -9.30 -10.57 -2.87
N ALA A 91 -9.21 -10.04 -4.09
CA ALA A 91 -9.92 -10.55 -5.25
C ALA A 91 -9.58 -12.02 -5.51
N ALA A 92 -8.30 -12.40 -5.47
CA ALA A 92 -7.85 -13.77 -5.62
C ALA A 92 -8.45 -14.70 -4.56
N ARG A 93 -8.54 -14.25 -3.30
CA ARG A 93 -9.18 -15.02 -2.23
C ARG A 93 -10.68 -15.19 -2.46
N LEU A 94 -11.39 -14.11 -2.81
CA LEU A 94 -12.84 -14.12 -3.05
C LEU A 94 -13.20 -15.02 -4.24
N LEU A 95 -12.40 -14.98 -5.30
CA LEU A 95 -12.52 -15.84 -6.48
C LEU A 95 -12.03 -17.29 -6.24
N ARG A 96 -11.68 -17.64 -5.00
CA ARG A 96 -11.19 -18.96 -4.59
C ARG A 96 -9.98 -19.44 -5.41
N ALA A 97 -9.09 -18.53 -5.79
CA ALA A 97 -7.88 -18.84 -6.57
C ALA A 97 -7.00 -19.90 -5.90
N ARG A 98 -7.02 -20.01 -4.56
CA ARG A 98 -6.31 -21.07 -3.82
C ARG A 98 -6.75 -22.49 -4.20
N ALA A 99 -8.00 -22.68 -4.61
CA ALA A 99 -8.52 -24.00 -5.01
C ALA A 99 -8.05 -24.42 -6.41
N ARG A 100 -7.54 -23.48 -7.22
CA ARG A 100 -7.09 -23.72 -8.59
C ARG A 100 -5.57 -23.73 -8.64
N ARG A 101 -4.96 -24.74 -9.28
CA ARG A 101 -3.50 -24.71 -9.54
C ARG A 101 -3.16 -23.43 -10.31
N GLY A 102 -1.99 -22.83 -10.09
CA GLY A 102 -1.49 -21.68 -10.86
C GLY A 102 -2.24 -20.33 -10.71
N ALA A 103 -3.51 -20.28 -10.30
CA ALA A 103 -4.32 -19.05 -10.31
C ALA A 103 -3.71 -17.91 -9.47
N VAL A 104 -3.23 -18.20 -8.26
CA VAL A 104 -2.56 -17.17 -7.42
C VAL A 104 -1.25 -16.70 -8.04
N VAL A 105 -0.51 -17.59 -8.70
CA VAL A 105 0.73 -17.22 -9.40
C VAL A 105 0.40 -16.32 -10.58
N ALA A 106 -0.70 -16.58 -11.30
CA ALA A 106 -1.16 -15.73 -12.38
C ALA A 106 -1.56 -14.33 -11.90
N VAL A 107 -2.35 -14.23 -10.80
CA VAL A 107 -2.67 -12.93 -10.18
C VAL A 107 -1.38 -12.20 -9.77
N LEU A 108 -0.48 -12.89 -9.08
CA LEU A 108 0.78 -12.33 -8.63
C LEU A 108 1.64 -11.84 -9.79
N ALA A 109 1.74 -12.62 -10.87
CA ALA A 109 2.46 -12.24 -12.07
C ALA A 109 1.85 -11.00 -12.72
N GLY A 110 0.52 -10.92 -12.83
CA GLY A 110 -0.18 -9.73 -13.32
C GLY A 110 0.17 -8.48 -12.50
N VAL A 111 0.12 -8.56 -11.16
CA VAL A 111 0.49 -7.45 -10.28
C VAL A 111 1.95 -7.05 -10.45
N VAL A 112 2.87 -8.01 -10.30
CA VAL A 112 4.32 -7.73 -10.31
C VAL A 112 4.77 -7.20 -11.66
N LEU A 113 4.30 -7.77 -12.78
CA LEU A 113 4.67 -7.30 -14.10
C LEU A 113 4.16 -5.88 -14.37
N THR A 114 2.90 -5.58 -14.03
CA THR A 114 2.36 -4.21 -14.17
C THR A 114 3.14 -3.20 -13.34
N GLN A 115 3.49 -3.55 -12.10
CA GLN A 115 4.24 -2.66 -11.23
C GLN A 115 5.70 -2.48 -11.69
N LEU A 116 6.34 -3.52 -12.20
CA LEU A 116 7.68 -3.43 -12.79
C LEU A 116 7.69 -2.56 -14.04
N VAL A 117 6.67 -2.65 -14.89
CA VAL A 117 6.51 -1.76 -16.05
C VAL A 117 6.36 -0.31 -15.59
N ALA A 118 5.51 -0.04 -14.60
CA ALA A 118 5.33 1.30 -14.04
C ALA A 118 6.63 1.86 -13.45
N LEU A 119 7.38 1.01 -12.72
CA LEU A 119 8.66 1.36 -12.13
C LEU A 119 9.72 1.66 -13.18
N LEU A 120 9.89 0.77 -14.16
CA LEU A 120 10.87 0.93 -15.22
C LEU A 120 10.59 2.17 -16.07
N GLN A 121 9.34 2.37 -16.47
CA GLN A 121 8.97 3.55 -17.26
C GLN A 121 9.25 4.84 -16.49
N SER A 122 8.89 4.90 -15.21
CA SER A 122 9.12 6.09 -14.38
C SER A 122 10.61 6.36 -14.14
N ALA A 123 11.39 5.30 -13.90
CA ALA A 123 12.82 5.40 -13.71
C ALA A 123 13.55 5.88 -14.97
N LEU A 124 13.19 5.35 -16.14
CA LEU A 124 13.75 5.78 -17.43
C LEU A 124 13.36 7.23 -17.75
N THR A 125 12.11 7.62 -17.51
CA THR A 125 11.65 9.00 -17.70
C THR A 125 12.38 9.97 -16.77
N ALA A 126 12.60 9.61 -15.50
CA ALA A 126 13.39 10.42 -14.59
C ALA A 126 14.86 10.48 -15.02
N ALA A 127 15.48 9.35 -15.37
CA ALA A 127 16.88 9.29 -15.80
C ALA A 127 17.16 10.18 -17.01
N ALA A 128 16.24 10.24 -17.98
CA ALA A 128 16.39 11.05 -19.17
C ALA A 128 16.36 12.58 -18.91
N GLY A 129 15.77 13.01 -17.80
CA GLY A 129 15.64 14.43 -17.46
C GLY A 129 16.59 14.93 -16.38
N LEU A 130 17.23 14.04 -15.64
CA LEU A 130 18.13 14.40 -14.55
C LEU A 130 19.51 14.86 -15.05
N GLN A 131 20.14 15.76 -14.31
CA GLN A 131 21.54 16.16 -14.53
C GLN A 131 22.49 14.98 -14.36
N ASP A 132 23.57 14.96 -15.15
CA ASP A 132 24.66 13.98 -15.00
C ASP A 132 25.54 14.32 -13.79
N ARG A 133 25.05 13.96 -12.60
CA ARG A 133 25.68 14.22 -11.29
C ARG A 133 25.45 13.06 -10.34
N LEU A 134 26.35 12.91 -9.37
CA LEU A 134 26.27 11.83 -8.36
C LEU A 134 24.94 11.87 -7.59
N GLU A 135 24.44 13.06 -7.26
CA GLU A 135 23.19 13.25 -6.53
C GLU A 135 21.99 12.71 -7.31
N SER A 136 21.96 12.90 -8.64
CA SER A 136 20.93 12.36 -9.52
C SER A 136 20.95 10.83 -9.54
N VAL A 137 22.14 10.24 -9.60
CA VAL A 137 22.33 8.79 -9.57
C VAL A 137 21.86 8.21 -8.24
N VAL A 138 22.27 8.81 -7.12
CA VAL A 138 21.86 8.37 -5.78
C VAL A 138 20.35 8.51 -5.60
N TYR A 139 19.76 9.62 -6.04
CA TYR A 139 18.32 9.83 -6.01
C TYR A 139 17.56 8.75 -6.81
N LEU A 140 17.95 8.53 -8.06
CA LEU A 140 17.29 7.56 -8.94
C LEU A 140 17.42 6.14 -8.38
N ALA A 141 18.61 5.78 -7.88
CA ALA A 141 18.86 4.48 -7.26
C ALA A 141 18.02 4.28 -6.00
N ALA A 142 17.91 5.29 -5.13
CA ALA A 142 17.10 5.23 -3.92
C ALA A 142 15.60 5.09 -4.23
N ALA A 143 15.07 5.91 -5.15
CA ALA A 143 13.68 5.84 -5.57
C ALA A 143 13.34 4.49 -6.22
N THR A 144 14.22 3.99 -7.09
CA THR A 144 14.05 2.70 -7.76
C THR A 144 14.08 1.55 -6.74
N THR A 145 15.04 1.59 -5.79
CA THR A 145 15.15 0.59 -4.72
C THR A 145 13.91 0.58 -3.83
N ALA A 146 13.41 1.75 -3.44
CA ALA A 146 12.16 1.87 -2.67
C ALA A 146 10.98 1.27 -3.44
N GLY A 147 10.89 1.51 -4.75
CA GLY A 147 9.91 0.88 -5.63
C GLY A 147 10.02 -0.65 -5.65
N VAL A 148 11.22 -1.21 -5.82
CA VAL A 148 11.45 -2.67 -5.78
C VAL A 148 11.02 -3.25 -4.44
N VAL A 149 11.41 -2.64 -3.32
CA VAL A 149 11.03 -3.08 -1.96
C VAL A 149 9.51 -3.07 -1.80
N ALA A 150 8.83 -2.04 -2.30
CA ALA A 150 7.37 -1.95 -2.26
C ALA A 150 6.69 -3.05 -3.12
N ILE A 151 7.23 -3.37 -4.29
CA ILE A 151 6.74 -4.48 -5.14
C ILE A 151 6.89 -5.82 -4.41
N VAL A 152 8.05 -6.07 -3.79
CA VAL A 152 8.30 -7.28 -3.00
C VAL A 152 7.33 -7.37 -1.82
N MET A 153 7.13 -6.27 -1.09
CA MET A 153 6.14 -6.22 -0.01
C MET A 153 4.72 -6.48 -0.53
N GLY A 154 4.35 -5.88 -1.67
CA GLY A 154 3.07 -6.12 -2.34
C GLY A 154 2.89 -7.61 -2.71
N ALA A 155 3.92 -8.25 -3.25
CA ALA A 155 3.91 -9.68 -3.54
C ALA A 155 3.68 -10.53 -2.30
N VAL A 156 4.34 -10.20 -1.17
CA VAL A 156 4.11 -10.85 0.13
C VAL A 156 2.65 -10.66 0.57
N VAL A 157 2.12 -9.44 0.47
CA VAL A 157 0.72 -9.13 0.81
C VAL A 157 -0.26 -9.95 -0.04
N VAL A 158 -0.05 -10.05 -1.37
CA VAL A 158 -0.87 -10.91 -2.25
C VAL A 158 -0.86 -12.34 -1.77
N VAL A 159 0.32 -12.90 -1.46
CA VAL A 159 0.45 -14.31 -1.02
C VAL A 159 -0.21 -14.53 0.34
N LEU A 160 -0.02 -13.61 1.29
CA LEU A 160 -0.65 -13.67 2.61
C LEU A 160 -2.17 -13.67 2.47
N ILE A 161 -2.74 -12.76 1.69
CA ILE A 161 -4.19 -12.65 1.54
C ILE A 161 -4.74 -13.83 0.72
N ALA A 162 -4.14 -14.14 -0.44
CA ALA A 162 -4.71 -15.10 -1.38
C ALA A 162 -4.54 -16.57 -0.93
N ARG A 163 -3.41 -16.91 -0.28
CA ARG A 163 -3.06 -18.31 0.02
C ARG A 163 -2.96 -18.67 1.48
N ALA A 164 -2.59 -17.75 2.37
CA ALA A 164 -2.31 -18.13 3.74
C ALA A 164 -3.58 -18.56 4.51
N PRO A 165 -3.44 -19.26 5.65
CA PRO A 165 -4.53 -19.46 6.59
C PRO A 165 -5.14 -18.13 7.06
N ALA A 166 -6.34 -18.17 7.63
CA ALA A 166 -7.08 -16.96 8.00
C ALA A 166 -6.25 -15.98 8.84
N GLY A 167 -5.54 -16.46 9.88
CA GLY A 167 -4.71 -15.62 10.75
C GLY A 167 -3.61 -14.83 10.02
N ALA A 168 -2.77 -15.52 9.25
CA ALA A 168 -1.72 -14.88 8.45
C ALA A 168 -2.27 -13.91 7.39
N ALA A 169 -3.48 -14.16 6.91
CA ALA A 169 -4.10 -13.29 5.95
C ALA A 169 -4.75 -12.04 6.55
N VAL A 170 -5.10 -12.04 7.85
CA VAL A 170 -5.45 -10.81 8.58
C VAL A 170 -4.25 -9.87 8.59
N VAL A 171 -3.04 -10.39 8.76
CA VAL A 171 -1.81 -9.59 8.69
C VAL A 171 -1.66 -8.94 7.31
N GLY A 172 -1.79 -9.71 6.23
CA GLY A 172 -1.78 -9.17 4.87
C GLY A 172 -2.86 -8.12 4.62
N LEU A 173 -4.10 -8.37 5.07
CA LEU A 173 -5.20 -7.40 4.96
C LEU A 173 -4.93 -6.13 5.77
N SER A 174 -4.24 -6.23 6.91
CA SER A 174 -3.94 -5.08 7.77
C SER A 174 -2.84 -4.21 7.17
N ILE A 175 -1.80 -4.82 6.57
CA ILE A 175 -0.80 -4.08 5.79
C ILE A 175 -1.48 -3.36 4.62
N GLY A 176 -2.37 -4.06 3.91
CA GLY A 176 -3.18 -3.46 2.84
C GLY A 176 -4.06 -2.31 3.32
N ALA A 177 -4.69 -2.45 4.49
CA ALA A 177 -5.51 -1.41 5.10
C ALA A 177 -4.71 -0.13 5.39
N LEU A 178 -3.49 -0.27 5.92
CA LEU A 178 -2.59 0.87 6.15
C LEU A 178 -2.22 1.58 4.83
N ALA A 179 -1.94 0.82 3.77
CA ALA A 179 -1.66 1.40 2.46
C ALA A 179 -2.88 2.07 1.82
N ILE A 180 -4.07 1.50 1.99
CA ILE A 180 -5.34 2.04 1.45
C ILE A 180 -5.65 3.43 2.01
N VAL A 181 -5.24 3.75 3.23
CA VAL A 181 -5.50 5.07 3.83
C VAL A 181 -4.77 6.17 3.06
N GLN A 182 -3.46 6.00 2.83
CA GLN A 182 -2.68 6.96 2.05
C GLN A 182 -3.15 6.99 0.58
N TRP A 183 -3.51 5.84 0.03
CA TRP A 183 -4.11 5.73 -1.31
C TRP A 183 -5.42 6.56 -1.40
N ALA A 184 -6.30 6.44 -0.41
CA ALA A 184 -7.57 7.16 -0.36
C ALA A 184 -7.36 8.66 -0.12
N GLN A 185 -6.39 9.02 0.73
CA GLN A 185 -5.97 10.41 0.91
C GLN A 185 -5.51 11.02 -0.42
N GLY A 186 -4.76 10.27 -1.25
CA GLY A 186 -4.33 10.75 -2.56
C GLY A 186 -5.47 11.01 -3.56
N LEU A 187 -6.65 10.42 -3.37
CA LEU A 187 -7.84 10.73 -4.17
C LEU A 187 -8.49 12.05 -3.77
N VAL A 188 -8.46 12.37 -2.47
CA VAL A 188 -9.12 13.55 -1.89
C VAL A 188 -8.18 14.76 -1.97
N TYR A 189 -6.92 14.53 -1.63
CA TYR A 189 -5.83 15.50 -1.58
C TYR A 189 -4.74 15.05 -2.55
N PRO A 190 -4.89 15.33 -3.86
CA PRO A 190 -3.87 15.00 -4.84
C PRO A 190 -2.51 15.51 -4.39
N ILE A 191 -1.52 14.63 -4.39
CA ILE A 191 -0.16 14.98 -3.98
C ILE A 191 0.37 16.11 -4.87
N PHE A 192 1.10 17.06 -4.28
CA PHE A 192 1.60 18.28 -4.94
C PHE A 192 0.55 19.29 -5.42
N SER A 193 -0.72 19.13 -5.05
CA SER A 193 -1.76 20.13 -5.29
C SER A 193 -1.75 21.26 -4.24
N LEU A 194 -2.06 22.47 -4.66
CA LEU A 194 -2.26 23.65 -3.79
C LEU A 194 -3.67 23.69 -3.16
N VAL A 195 -4.51 22.67 -3.40
CA VAL A 195 -5.85 22.58 -2.80
C VAL A 195 -5.69 22.38 -1.29
N THR A 196 -5.85 23.47 -0.54
CA THR A 196 -5.73 23.53 0.93
C THR A 196 -7.06 23.42 1.65
N GLN A 197 -8.19 23.37 0.92
CA GLN A 197 -9.51 23.20 1.54
C GLN A 197 -9.73 21.75 1.92
N ALA A 198 -9.12 21.36 3.05
CA ALA A 198 -9.43 20.12 3.74
C ALA A 198 -10.91 20.10 4.11
N SER A 199 -11.62 19.03 3.74
CA SER A 199 -12.99 18.83 4.19
C SER A 199 -12.93 18.19 5.57
N PRO A 200 -13.33 18.89 6.65
CA PRO A 200 -13.25 18.33 8.00
C PRO A 200 -14.04 17.03 8.14
N ALA A 201 -15.11 16.88 7.35
CA ALA A 201 -15.91 15.66 7.30
C ALA A 201 -15.13 14.49 6.69
N ILE A 202 -14.35 14.72 5.62
CA ILE A 202 -13.55 13.66 5.01
C ILE A 202 -12.41 13.24 5.93
N ASP A 203 -11.73 14.20 6.56
CA ASP A 203 -10.65 13.91 7.51
C ASP A 203 -11.15 13.11 8.72
N ALA A 204 -12.34 13.47 9.22
CA ALA A 204 -13.00 12.73 10.29
C ALA A 204 -13.30 11.28 9.92
N VAL A 205 -13.53 10.97 8.63
CA VAL A 205 -13.73 9.59 8.16
C VAL A 205 -12.38 8.88 7.96
N LEU A 206 -11.44 9.53 7.28
CA LEU A 206 -10.15 8.93 6.92
C LEU A 206 -9.30 8.56 8.15
N VAL A 207 -9.40 9.31 9.25
CA VAL A 207 -8.67 9.00 10.49
C VAL A 207 -9.08 7.66 11.11
N TRP A 208 -10.34 7.24 10.94
CA TRP A 208 -10.85 5.97 11.48
C TRP A 208 -10.76 4.81 10.49
N LEU A 209 -10.58 5.09 9.21
CA LEU A 209 -10.53 4.09 8.16
C LEU A 209 -9.54 2.92 8.43
N PRO A 210 -8.28 3.15 8.87
CA PRO A 210 -7.37 2.02 9.13
C PRO A 210 -7.88 1.14 10.28
N ALA A 211 -8.40 1.75 11.36
CA ALA A 211 -8.92 1.02 12.50
C ALA A 211 -10.13 0.14 12.11
N VAL A 212 -11.06 0.69 11.31
CA VAL A 212 -12.24 -0.02 10.83
C VAL A 212 -11.85 -1.20 9.93
N LEU A 213 -10.93 -0.99 8.99
CA LEU A 213 -10.49 -2.05 8.06
C LEU A 213 -9.73 -3.17 8.77
N VAL A 214 -8.84 -2.84 9.71
CA VAL A 214 -8.13 -3.83 10.52
C VAL A 214 -9.11 -4.61 11.41
N ALA A 215 -10.05 -3.93 12.06
CA ALA A 215 -11.09 -4.58 12.86
C ALA A 215 -11.96 -5.52 12.01
N ALA A 216 -12.38 -5.08 10.82
CA ALA A 216 -13.14 -5.92 9.89
C ALA A 216 -12.37 -7.18 9.48
N ALA A 217 -11.06 -7.08 9.23
CA ALA A 217 -10.21 -8.23 8.93
C ALA A 217 -10.14 -9.21 10.11
N ILE A 218 -9.99 -8.71 11.34
CA ILE A 218 -9.98 -9.52 12.57
C ILE A 218 -11.34 -10.22 12.76
N VAL A 219 -12.45 -9.48 12.64
CA VAL A 219 -13.81 -10.03 12.77
C VAL A 219 -14.07 -11.10 11.72
N TRP A 220 -13.62 -10.88 10.48
CA TRP A 220 -13.73 -11.86 9.39
C TRP A 220 -12.99 -13.17 9.71
N ALA A 221 -11.74 -13.10 10.16
CA ALA A 221 -10.99 -14.28 10.53
C ALA A 221 -11.51 -14.97 11.79
N GLY A 222 -12.03 -14.21 12.75
CA GLY A 222 -12.40 -14.69 14.08
C GLY A 222 -11.15 -14.97 14.94
N VAL A 223 -11.35 -15.41 16.18
CA VAL A 223 -10.26 -15.65 17.17
C VAL A 223 -10.26 -17.07 17.75
N SER A 224 -10.83 -18.04 17.02
CA SER A 224 -11.05 -19.40 17.52
C SER A 224 -9.81 -20.30 17.54
N THR A 225 -8.67 -19.85 17.01
CA THR A 225 -7.41 -20.61 17.00
C THR A 225 -6.23 -19.72 17.34
N VAL A 226 -5.17 -20.31 17.90
CA VAL A 226 -3.94 -19.59 18.28
C VAL A 226 -3.38 -18.78 17.11
N GLY A 227 -3.31 -19.35 15.90
CA GLY A 227 -2.83 -18.62 14.73
C GLY A 227 -3.69 -17.41 14.33
N ARG A 228 -5.00 -17.43 14.62
CA ARG A 228 -5.88 -16.27 14.39
C ARG A 228 -5.72 -15.20 15.47
N VAL A 229 -5.52 -15.61 16.72
CA VAL A 229 -5.18 -14.69 17.82
C VAL A 229 -3.86 -13.99 17.54
N ILE A 230 -2.80 -14.74 17.19
CA ILE A 230 -1.50 -14.16 16.81
C ILE A 230 -1.67 -13.21 15.62
N GLY A 231 -2.43 -13.60 14.58
CA GLY A 231 -2.71 -12.73 13.44
C GLY A 231 -3.38 -11.41 13.85
N ALA A 232 -4.37 -11.46 14.75
CA ALA A 232 -5.03 -10.26 15.26
C ALA A 232 -4.06 -9.37 16.07
N LEU A 233 -3.25 -9.96 16.95
CA LEU A 233 -2.25 -9.22 17.73
C LEU A 233 -1.20 -8.57 16.84
N VAL A 234 -0.67 -9.29 15.84
CA VAL A 234 0.29 -8.75 14.87
C VAL A 234 -0.34 -7.62 14.06
N SER A 235 -1.61 -7.73 13.70
CA SER A 235 -2.34 -6.67 13.00
C SER A 235 -2.57 -5.42 13.84
N LEU A 236 -2.90 -5.56 15.12
CA LEU A 236 -3.00 -4.43 16.04
C LEU A 236 -1.62 -3.80 16.29
N LEU A 237 -0.57 -4.63 16.40
CA LEU A 237 0.81 -4.17 16.49
C LEU A 237 1.22 -3.39 15.23
N ALA A 238 0.87 -3.87 14.04
CA ALA A 238 1.13 -3.18 12.78
C ALA A 238 0.36 -1.86 12.68
N LEU A 239 -0.90 -1.82 13.15
CA LEU A 239 -1.69 -0.59 13.22
C LEU A 239 -1.06 0.43 14.18
N TRP A 240 -0.45 -0.05 15.27
CA TRP A 240 0.24 0.80 16.25
C TRP A 240 1.59 1.31 15.73
N SER A 241 2.47 0.41 15.26
CA SER A 241 3.84 0.76 14.91
C SER A 241 4.02 1.21 13.46
N GLY A 242 3.13 0.81 12.55
CA GLY A 242 3.22 1.07 11.12
C GLY A 242 3.26 2.57 10.78
N PRO A 243 2.29 3.38 11.24
CA PRO A 243 2.33 4.82 11.03
C PRO A 243 3.60 5.48 11.59
N ALA A 244 4.03 5.09 12.79
CA ALA A 244 5.25 5.60 13.40
C ALA A 244 6.50 5.26 12.57
N ALA A 245 6.59 4.04 12.04
CA ALA A 245 7.68 3.61 11.16
C ALA A 245 7.69 4.40 9.85
N ILE A 246 6.51 4.59 9.24
CA ILE A 246 6.35 5.38 8.01
C ILE A 246 6.81 6.82 8.24
N THR A 247 6.38 7.46 9.33
CA THR A 247 6.81 8.82 9.68
C THR A 247 8.32 8.88 9.85
N ALA A 248 8.90 7.99 10.65
CA ALA A 248 10.33 7.98 10.92
C ALA A 248 11.18 7.77 9.65
N ILE A 249 10.80 6.81 8.80
CA ILE A 249 11.49 6.55 7.52
C ILE A 249 11.34 7.74 6.56
N SER A 250 10.15 8.34 6.50
CA SER A 250 9.91 9.51 5.63
C SER A 250 10.74 10.71 6.08
N SER A 251 10.85 10.94 7.39
CA SER A 251 11.70 11.99 7.95
C SER A 251 13.18 11.72 7.71
N ALA A 252 13.63 10.47 7.81
CA ALA A 252 14.99 10.07 7.47
C ALA A 252 15.32 10.37 6.01
N ALA A 253 14.45 9.91 5.10
CA ALA A 253 14.63 10.06 3.65
C ALA A 253 14.60 11.53 3.19
N GLY A 254 13.86 12.39 3.89
CA GLY A 254 13.80 13.82 3.60
C GLY A 254 15.00 14.63 4.10
N THR A 255 15.80 14.10 5.04
CA THR A 255 16.83 14.88 5.73
C THR A 255 18.20 14.70 5.09
N ARG A 256 18.61 15.68 4.27
CA ARG A 256 19.94 15.69 3.61
C ARG A 256 21.09 15.98 4.57
N VAL A 257 20.81 16.66 5.69
CA VAL A 257 21.81 17.14 6.66
C VAL A 257 22.58 15.98 7.31
N TYR A 258 21.89 14.87 7.63
CA TYR A 258 22.50 13.73 8.31
C TYR A 258 23.02 12.64 7.36
N ALA A 259 23.01 12.87 6.03
CA ALA A 259 23.42 11.84 5.06
C ALA A 259 24.87 11.36 5.26
N GLY A 260 25.76 12.23 5.78
CA GLY A 260 27.14 11.87 6.15
C GLY A 260 27.31 11.35 7.59
N TYR A 261 26.23 11.28 8.37
CA TYR A 261 26.22 11.11 9.82
C TYR A 261 25.20 10.04 10.21
N PRO A 262 25.47 8.74 9.90
CA PRO A 262 24.48 7.67 9.99
C PRO A 262 24.05 7.36 11.43
N PHE A 263 24.92 7.55 12.42
CA PHE A 263 24.60 7.32 13.83
C PHE A 263 23.69 8.42 14.38
N GLU A 264 23.98 9.68 14.03
CA GLU A 264 23.13 10.83 14.36
C GLU A 264 21.76 10.71 13.68
N MET A 265 21.74 10.25 12.41
CA MET A 265 20.48 9.94 11.72
C MET A 265 19.68 8.87 12.47
N ALA A 266 20.31 7.77 12.89
CA ALA A 266 19.63 6.70 13.61
C ALA A 266 19.05 7.19 14.95
N GLU A 267 19.76 8.07 15.66
CA GLU A 267 19.27 8.67 16.90
C GLU A 267 18.04 9.55 16.65
N VAL A 268 18.13 10.49 15.70
CA VAL A 268 17.02 11.40 15.35
C VAL A 268 15.80 10.62 14.87
N VAL A 269 16.00 9.65 13.98
CA VAL A 269 14.91 8.78 13.48
C VAL A 269 14.31 7.96 14.61
N GLY A 270 15.12 7.46 15.55
CA GLY A 270 14.67 6.76 16.74
C GLY A 270 13.89 7.63 17.71
N GLN A 271 14.21 8.93 17.81
CA GLN A 271 13.43 9.90 18.58
C GLN A 271 12.08 10.18 17.90
N ILE A 272 12.06 10.40 16.58
CA ILE A 272 10.83 10.62 15.80
C ILE A 272 9.90 9.40 15.90
N PHE A 273 10.46 8.19 15.75
CA PHE A 273 9.70 6.95 15.89
C PHE A 273 9.06 6.83 17.27
N ARG A 274 9.82 7.06 18.35
CA ARG A 274 9.30 7.02 19.72
C ARG A 274 8.21 8.08 19.96
N ALA A 275 8.43 9.30 19.49
CA ALA A 275 7.44 10.38 19.61
C ALA A 275 6.14 10.04 18.87
N ALA A 276 6.23 9.48 17.65
CA ALA A 276 5.07 9.06 16.88
C ALA A 276 4.34 7.86 17.51
N LEU A 277 5.09 6.90 18.06
CA LEU A 277 4.55 5.70 18.71
C LEU A 277 3.76 6.03 19.98
N LEU A 278 4.22 7.03 20.72
CA LEU A 278 3.59 7.53 21.95
C LEU A 278 2.53 8.60 21.69
N SER A 279 2.30 8.98 20.43
CA SER A 279 1.35 10.03 20.10
C SER A 279 -0.09 9.63 20.43
N PRO A 280 -0.96 10.57 20.85
CA PRO A 280 -2.33 10.24 21.18
C PRO A 280 -3.15 9.67 20.02
N ALA A 281 -2.83 10.07 18.80
CA ALA A 281 -3.52 9.61 17.60
C ALA A 281 -3.33 8.10 17.38
N THR A 282 -2.10 7.60 17.59
CA THR A 282 -1.75 6.21 17.32
C THR A 282 -2.51 5.24 18.24
N TRP A 283 -2.56 5.50 19.55
CA TRP A 283 -3.27 4.60 20.47
C TRP A 283 -4.79 4.64 20.29
N ARG A 284 -5.37 5.80 19.92
CA ARG A 284 -6.81 5.93 19.64
C ARG A 284 -7.24 5.00 18.51
N ALA A 285 -6.47 4.91 17.43
CA ALA A 285 -6.76 4.02 16.32
C ALA A 285 -6.73 2.54 16.75
N VAL A 286 -5.74 2.14 17.57
CA VAL A 286 -5.61 0.76 18.08
C VAL A 286 -6.76 0.40 19.01
N VAL A 287 -7.11 1.29 19.95
CA VAL A 287 -8.24 1.09 20.87
C VAL A 287 -9.55 1.00 20.10
N ALA A 288 -9.79 1.90 19.14
CA ALA A 288 -10.98 1.84 18.30
C ALA A 288 -11.06 0.51 17.53
N ALA A 289 -9.96 0.07 16.91
CA ALA A 289 -9.92 -1.22 16.21
C ALA A 289 -10.22 -2.39 17.15
N ALA A 290 -9.65 -2.39 18.36
CA ALA A 290 -9.88 -3.43 19.36
C ALA A 290 -11.35 -3.47 19.83
N VAL A 291 -11.95 -2.30 20.09
CA VAL A 291 -13.36 -2.19 20.49
C VAL A 291 -14.29 -2.65 19.36
N ILE A 292 -14.08 -2.18 18.13
CA ILE A 292 -14.88 -2.58 16.97
C ILE A 292 -14.75 -4.09 16.74
N ALA A 293 -13.53 -4.63 16.86
CA ALA A 293 -13.31 -6.07 16.72
C ALA A 293 -14.01 -6.88 17.83
N ALA A 294 -13.93 -6.44 19.08
CA ALA A 294 -14.61 -7.09 20.20
C ALA A 294 -16.12 -7.12 20.01
N VAL A 295 -16.74 -5.99 19.64
CA VAL A 295 -18.17 -5.89 19.36
C VAL A 295 -18.55 -6.75 18.14
N GLY A 296 -17.76 -6.70 17.06
CA GLY A 296 -18.04 -7.51 15.87
C GLY A 296 -17.96 -9.02 16.12
N LEU A 297 -17.02 -9.46 16.98
CA LEU A 297 -16.86 -10.86 17.34
C LEU A 297 -18.02 -11.38 18.22
N THR A 298 -18.55 -10.57 19.14
CA THR A 298 -19.70 -10.96 19.98
C THR A 298 -20.99 -11.08 19.16
N LEU A 299 -21.21 -10.16 18.21
CA LEU A 299 -22.38 -10.16 17.34
C LEU A 299 -22.36 -11.26 16.26
N ARG A 300 -21.17 -11.76 15.91
CA ARG A 300 -21.00 -12.79 14.86
C ARG A 300 -21.69 -14.11 15.19
N GLY A 301 -21.66 -14.55 16.45
CA GLY A 301 -22.26 -15.82 16.89
C GLY A 301 -23.78 -15.90 16.66
N PRO A 302 -24.56 -14.93 17.17
CA PRO A 302 -26.02 -14.86 16.94
C PRO A 302 -26.42 -14.78 15.47
N VAL A 303 -25.71 -13.98 14.66
CA VAL A 303 -26.03 -13.79 13.23
C VAL A 303 -25.82 -15.07 12.43
N LEU A 304 -24.71 -15.78 12.65
CA LEU A 304 -24.47 -17.06 11.98
C LEU A 304 -25.47 -18.14 12.39
N ARG A 305 -25.94 -18.13 13.65
CA ARG A 305 -27.01 -19.04 14.12
C ARG A 305 -28.35 -18.72 13.47
N ARG A 306 -28.71 -17.44 13.29
CA ARG A 306 -29.95 -17.03 12.60
C ARG A 306 -29.94 -17.39 11.11
N LEU A 307 -28.81 -17.24 10.44
CA LEU A 307 -28.67 -17.61 9.02
C LEU A 307 -28.64 -19.13 8.80
N GLY A 308 -28.14 -19.91 9.77
CA GLY A 308 -28.15 -21.37 9.73
C GLY A 308 -29.47 -22.03 10.16
N GLY A 309 -30.33 -21.29 10.88
CA GLY A 309 -31.67 -21.76 11.30
C GLY A 309 -32.78 -21.56 10.27
N ALA A 310 -32.50 -20.89 9.15
CA ALA A 310 -33.40 -20.75 8.02
C ALA A 310 -33.17 -21.88 6.99
N SER A 311 -33.45 -23.12 7.37
CA SER A 311 -33.69 -24.18 6.39
C SER A 311 -35.20 -24.26 6.16
N PRO A 312 -35.69 -24.08 4.92
CA PRO A 312 -37.10 -24.27 4.62
C PRO A 312 -37.44 -25.76 4.75
N HIS A 313 -38.43 -26.06 5.58
CA HIS A 313 -39.20 -27.31 5.47
C HIS A 313 -40.05 -27.26 4.20
#